data_AF-A0A9X3WKG6-F1
#
_entry.id   AF-A0A9X3WKG6-F1
#
_cell.length_a   1.000
_cell.length_b   1.000
_cell.length_c   1.000
_cell.angle_alpha   90.00
_cell.angle_beta   90.00
_cell.angle_gamma   90.00
#
_symmetry.space_group_name_H-M   'P 1'
#
loop_
_entity.id
_entity.type
_entity.pdbx_description
1 polymer ?
#
loop_
_entity_poly.entity_id
_entity_poly.type
_entity_poly.pdbx_seq_one_letter_code
_entity_poly.pdbx_strand_id
1 'polypeptide(L)'
;MYQDIWVKGQMVKKGQRECEDRYNHIKHELLKYNSNKTFTVLDIGANSGYFSFRIAEDFNAEVTMIESNKEIKKIEKQNQRNNVKLINQKVTVEELKHIIQTEQFDVILALSILHHFEDYDELINIIFENSELIFIEASALEEAEGGYNSSRVKGIMNNLELRKPEILTYTNNLRNLGARPLMKFSQSPNDKG
;
A
#
# COMPACT_ATOMS: atom_id res chain seq x y z
N MET A 1 15.90 -9.06 -2.47
CA MET A 1 15.34 -8.04 -1.54
C MET A 1 14.51 -7.11 -2.40
N TYR A 2 13.21 -7.03 -2.13
CA TYR A 2 12.26 -6.42 -3.06
C TYR A 2 12.32 -4.90 -3.00
N GLN A 3 12.08 -4.32 -1.82
CA GLN A 3 12.15 -2.88 -1.57
C GLN A 3 13.53 -2.46 -1.03
N ASP A 4 13.81 -1.16 -1.09
CA ASP A 4 14.89 -0.53 -0.33
C ASP A 4 14.67 -0.73 1.18
N ILE A 5 15.76 -0.86 1.94
CA ILE A 5 15.71 -0.81 3.41
C ILE A 5 15.94 0.62 3.84
N TRP A 6 14.95 1.17 4.54
CA TRP A 6 14.98 2.48 5.17
C TRP A 6 15.12 2.35 6.69
N VAL A 7 16.13 2.99 7.26
CA VAL A 7 16.37 3.01 8.71
C VAL A 7 16.70 4.44 9.14
N LYS A 8 15.89 5.00 10.03
CA LYS A 8 16.13 6.29 10.70
C LYS A 8 16.50 7.42 9.71
N GLY A 9 15.66 7.65 8.70
CA GLY A 9 15.89 8.72 7.72
C GLY A 9 16.87 8.41 6.60
N GLN A 10 17.36 7.17 6.47
CA GLN A 10 18.37 6.82 5.46
C GLN A 10 18.09 5.50 4.76
N MET A 11 18.34 5.47 3.44
CA MET A 11 18.41 4.22 2.68
C MET A 11 19.73 3.50 3.01
N VAL A 12 19.66 2.42 3.77
CA VAL A 12 20.84 1.62 4.16
C VAL A 12 21.13 0.48 3.19
N LYS A 13 20.15 0.09 2.36
CA LYS A 13 20.32 -0.92 1.32
C LYS A 13 19.33 -0.73 0.19
N LYS A 14 19.82 -0.80 -1.05
CA LYS A 14 18.98 -0.74 -2.25
C LYS A 14 18.31 -2.08 -2.54
N GLY A 15 17.01 -2.04 -2.83
CA GLY A 15 16.19 -3.15 -3.30
C GLY A 15 16.26 -3.33 -4.80
N GLN A 16 15.61 -4.39 -5.29
CA GLN A 16 15.49 -4.66 -6.72
C GLN A 16 14.44 -3.77 -7.39
N ARG A 17 13.37 -3.44 -6.65
CA ARG A 17 12.28 -2.63 -7.13
C ARG A 17 12.45 -1.19 -6.66
N GLU A 18 12.37 -0.27 -7.60
CA GLU A 18 12.42 1.17 -7.35
C GLU A 18 11.30 1.59 -6.37
N CYS A 19 11.63 2.40 -5.37
CA CYS A 19 10.72 2.81 -4.31
C CYS A 19 10.58 4.35 -4.16
N GLU A 20 11.61 5.12 -4.51
CA GLU A 20 11.69 6.56 -4.28
C GLU A 20 10.67 7.32 -5.13
N ASP A 21 10.58 7.01 -6.41
CA ASP A 21 9.66 7.68 -7.34
C ASP A 21 8.21 7.46 -6.92
N ARG A 22 7.84 6.20 -6.65
CA ARG A 22 6.52 5.84 -6.10
C ARG A 22 6.21 6.60 -4.81
N TYR A 23 7.18 6.65 -3.91
CA TYR A 23 7.00 7.35 -2.64
C TYR A 23 6.84 8.86 -2.84
N ASN A 24 7.58 9.48 -3.76
CA ASN A 24 7.45 10.92 -4.02
C ASN A 24 6.06 11.29 -4.53
N HIS A 25 5.46 10.46 -5.39
CA HIS A 25 4.07 10.63 -5.81
C HIS A 25 3.09 10.49 -4.63
N ILE A 26 3.25 9.47 -3.78
CA ILE A 26 2.40 9.29 -2.58
C ILE A 26 2.56 10.47 -1.63
N LYS A 27 3.81 10.87 -1.34
CA LYS A 27 4.16 11.98 -0.45
C LYS A 27 3.51 13.29 -0.91
N HIS A 28 3.55 13.58 -2.21
CA HIS A 28 2.92 14.77 -2.78
C HIS A 28 1.42 14.81 -2.49
N GLU A 29 0.73 13.68 -2.61
CA GLU A 29 -0.69 13.57 -2.33
C GLU A 29 -1.00 13.63 -0.82
N LEU A 30 -0.15 13.03 0.02
CA LEU A 30 -0.27 13.14 1.48
C LEU A 30 -0.08 14.58 1.98
N LEU A 31 0.85 15.35 1.38
CA LEU A 31 1.05 16.77 1.68
C LEU A 31 -0.20 17.61 1.36
N LYS A 32 -0.93 17.26 0.30
CA LYS A 32 -2.21 17.91 -0.04
C LYS A 32 -3.32 17.49 0.90
N TYR A 33 -3.38 16.19 1.24
CA TYR A 33 -4.44 15.61 2.05
C TYR A 33 -4.51 16.24 3.43
N ASN A 34 -3.37 16.41 4.12
CA ASN A 34 -3.41 16.87 5.50
C ASN A 34 -2.14 17.63 5.93
N SER A 35 -2.05 18.90 5.52
CA SER A 35 -0.91 19.77 5.85
C SER A 35 -0.81 20.17 7.33
N ASN A 36 -1.87 19.95 8.14
CA ASN A 36 -1.99 20.51 9.49
C ASN A 36 -2.48 19.54 10.59
N LYS A 37 -2.62 18.24 10.33
CA LYS A 37 -3.02 17.24 11.35
C LYS A 37 -2.31 15.91 11.15
N THR A 38 -2.17 15.17 12.24
CA THR A 38 -1.80 13.75 12.23
C THR A 38 -2.91 12.91 11.60
N PHE A 39 -2.54 11.86 10.88
CA PHE A 39 -3.45 10.89 10.27
C PHE A 39 -2.98 9.46 10.53
N THR A 40 -3.89 8.49 10.41
CA THR A 40 -3.61 7.06 10.56
C THR A 40 -3.42 6.39 9.20
N VAL A 41 -2.49 5.45 9.12
CA VAL A 41 -2.13 4.75 7.88
C VAL A 41 -2.15 3.25 8.08
N LEU A 42 -2.78 2.52 7.16
CA LEU A 42 -2.62 1.08 7.01
C LEU A 42 -1.79 0.75 5.77
N ASP A 43 -0.69 0.02 5.92
CA ASP A 43 0.14 -0.49 4.82
C ASP A 43 0.02 -2.01 4.70
N ILE A 44 -0.76 -2.47 3.71
CA ILE A 44 -1.05 -3.88 3.47
C ILE A 44 0.04 -4.48 2.58
N GLY A 45 0.79 -5.47 3.10
CA GLY A 45 1.89 -6.09 2.36
C GLY A 45 3.14 -5.23 2.34
N ALA A 46 3.51 -4.68 3.50
CA ALA A 46 4.52 -3.64 3.63
C ALA A 46 5.95 -4.09 3.27
N ASN A 47 6.21 -5.40 3.10
CA ASN A 47 7.50 -5.96 2.71
C ASN A 47 8.67 -5.56 3.61
N SER A 48 9.45 -4.54 3.25
CA SER A 48 10.57 -4.04 4.06
C SER A 48 10.20 -2.80 4.87
N GLY A 49 8.92 -2.38 4.82
CA GLY A 49 8.36 -1.25 5.56
C GLY A 49 8.74 0.11 4.99
N TYR A 50 9.29 0.15 3.77
CA TYR A 50 9.86 1.37 3.18
C TYR A 50 8.88 2.54 3.22
N PHE A 51 7.66 2.33 2.69
CA PHE A 51 6.61 3.36 2.66
C PHE A 51 6.15 3.69 4.08
N SER A 52 5.91 2.68 4.92
CA SER A 52 5.46 2.85 6.29
C SER A 52 6.40 3.72 7.12
N PHE A 53 7.71 3.43 7.10
CA PHE A 53 8.70 4.19 7.87
C PHE A 53 8.86 5.61 7.35
N ARG A 54 8.87 5.80 6.02
CA ARG A 54 8.99 7.15 5.44
C ARG A 54 7.76 8.01 5.71
N ILE A 55 6.55 7.45 5.65
CA ILE A 55 5.33 8.19 5.99
C ILE A 55 5.33 8.58 7.48
N ALA A 56 5.65 7.64 8.36
CA ALA A 56 5.79 7.90 9.79
C ALA A 56 6.84 8.98 10.09
N GLU A 57 7.88 9.09 9.25
CA GLU A 57 8.94 10.10 9.34
C GLU A 57 8.54 11.48 8.86
N ASP A 58 8.06 11.55 7.63
CA ASP A 58 7.79 12.81 6.96
C ASP A 58 6.55 13.52 7.53
N PHE A 59 5.62 12.75 8.13
CA PHE A 59 4.31 13.26 8.56
C PHE A 59 4.02 13.07 10.04
N ASN A 60 4.88 12.37 10.79
CA ASN A 60 4.59 11.94 12.17
C ASN A 60 3.22 11.23 12.28
N ALA A 61 2.86 10.47 11.25
CA ALA A 61 1.62 9.70 11.16
C ALA A 61 1.68 8.45 12.05
N GLU A 62 0.53 7.97 12.51
CA GLU A 62 0.41 6.67 13.18
C GLU A 62 0.24 5.59 12.11
N VAL A 63 1.18 4.65 12.01
CA VAL A 63 1.21 3.69 10.91
C VAL A 63 1.10 2.27 11.42
N THR A 64 0.07 1.55 10.99
CA THR A 64 -0.02 0.09 11.12
C THR A 64 0.44 -0.54 9.81
N MET A 65 1.46 -1.39 9.86
CA MET A 65 1.93 -2.14 8.70
C MET A 65 1.74 -3.65 8.89
N ILE A 66 1.32 -4.33 7.83
CA ILE A 66 1.08 -5.77 7.82
C ILE A 66 2.05 -6.45 6.86
N GLU A 67 2.83 -7.39 7.39
CA GLU A 67 3.76 -8.19 6.60
C GLU A 67 4.05 -9.52 7.29
N SER A 68 4.17 -10.61 6.55
CA SER A 68 4.41 -11.96 7.08
C SER A 68 5.89 -12.37 7.14
N ASN A 69 6.75 -11.72 6.35
CA ASN A 69 8.16 -12.05 6.29
C ASN A 69 8.85 -11.81 7.64
N LYS A 70 9.91 -12.56 7.96
CA LYS A 70 10.59 -12.42 9.27
C LYS A 70 11.59 -11.27 9.31
N GLU A 71 12.03 -10.77 8.16
CA GLU A 71 13.06 -9.74 8.07
C GLU A 71 12.54 -8.36 8.50
N ILE A 72 11.25 -8.08 8.27
CA ILE A 72 10.61 -6.82 8.70
C ILE A 72 10.74 -6.59 10.21
N LYS A 73 10.72 -7.64 11.04
CA LYS A 73 10.94 -7.54 12.50
C LYS A 73 12.32 -6.97 12.86
N LYS A 74 13.35 -7.24 12.05
CA LYS A 74 14.68 -6.68 12.28
C LYS A 74 14.71 -5.20 11.89
N ILE A 75 14.08 -4.85 10.77
CA ILE A 75 14.03 -3.47 10.25
C ILE A 75 13.19 -2.58 11.17
N GLU A 76 12.05 -3.07 11.67
CA GLU A 76 11.22 -2.38 12.67
C GLU A 76 12.02 -2.10 13.95
N LYS A 77 12.69 -3.12 14.51
CA LYS A 77 13.61 -2.95 15.65
C LYS A 77 14.77 -2.00 15.40
N GLN A 78 15.23 -1.86 14.15
CA GLN A 78 16.27 -0.89 13.80
C GLN A 78 15.73 0.53 13.75
N ASN A 79 14.48 0.72 13.31
CA ASN A 79 13.84 2.03 13.27
C ASN A 79 13.42 2.52 14.66
N GLN A 80 12.96 1.63 15.56
CA GLN A 80 12.60 1.96 16.95
C GLN A 80 11.58 3.11 17.04
N ARG A 81 10.53 3.06 16.23
CA ARG A 81 9.50 4.11 16.15
C ARG A 81 8.26 3.71 16.92
N ASN A 82 7.83 4.58 17.83
CA ASN A 82 6.63 4.34 18.64
C ASN A 82 5.34 4.51 17.85
N ASN A 83 5.36 5.31 16.78
CA ASN A 83 4.23 5.56 15.88
C ASN A 83 4.15 4.58 14.70
N VAL A 84 4.86 3.44 14.78
CA VAL A 84 4.80 2.37 13.77
C VAL A 84 4.51 1.05 14.46
N LYS A 85 3.34 0.47 14.17
CA LYS A 85 2.90 -0.84 14.64
C LYS A 85 3.08 -1.88 13.54
N LEU A 86 3.73 -2.99 13.88
CA LEU A 86 3.90 -4.14 12.98
C LEU A 86 2.96 -5.29 13.37
N ILE A 87 2.10 -5.69 12.44
CA ILE A 87 1.37 -6.97 12.49
C ILE A 87 2.15 -7.98 11.65
N ASN A 88 3.00 -8.78 12.32
CA ASN A 88 3.91 -9.70 11.62
C ASN A 88 3.30 -11.09 11.34
N GLN A 89 2.29 -11.14 10.50
CA GLN A 89 1.65 -12.39 10.07
C GLN A 89 1.06 -12.25 8.66
N LYS A 90 0.73 -13.39 8.05
CA LYS A 90 -0.20 -13.38 6.92
C LYS A 90 -1.60 -13.14 7.48
N VAL A 91 -2.38 -12.30 6.82
CA VAL A 91 -3.75 -11.98 7.19
C VAL A 91 -4.70 -12.43 6.09
N THR A 92 -5.86 -12.90 6.49
CA THR A 92 -7.02 -13.17 5.64
C THR A 92 -7.81 -11.88 5.39
N VAL A 93 -8.75 -11.91 4.43
CA VAL A 93 -9.64 -10.76 4.18
C VAL A 93 -10.52 -10.46 5.41
N GLU A 94 -11.02 -11.49 6.10
CA GLU A 94 -11.82 -11.33 7.32
C GLU A 94 -11.01 -10.70 8.47
N GLU A 95 -9.76 -11.11 8.67
CA GLU A 95 -8.89 -10.46 9.65
C GLU A 95 -8.58 -9.00 9.28
N LEU A 96 -8.34 -8.71 7.99
CA LEU A 96 -8.15 -7.34 7.51
C LEU A 96 -9.39 -6.48 7.75
N LYS A 97 -10.58 -7.02 7.48
CA LYS A 97 -11.86 -6.38 7.76
C LYS A 97 -11.97 -5.99 9.22
N HIS A 98 -11.67 -6.92 10.12
CA HIS A 98 -11.71 -6.67 11.55
C HIS A 98 -10.72 -5.58 11.98
N ILE A 99 -9.49 -5.61 11.46
CA ILE A 99 -8.46 -4.58 11.74
C ILE A 99 -8.93 -3.20 11.26
N ILE A 100 -9.38 -3.11 10.01
CA ILE A 100 -9.82 -1.86 9.38
C ILE A 100 -11.00 -1.25 10.13
N GLN A 101 -12.00 -2.06 10.49
CA GLN A 101 -13.19 -1.61 11.21
C GLN A 101 -12.90 -1.18 12.65
N THR A 102 -11.92 -1.81 13.31
CA THR A 102 -11.60 -1.53 14.72
C THR A 102 -10.67 -0.33 14.88
N GLU A 103 -9.64 -0.21 14.04
CA GLU A 103 -8.61 0.82 14.20
C GLU A 103 -8.94 2.12 13.45
N GLN A 104 -9.73 2.06 12.38
CA GLN A 104 -10.09 3.18 11.48
C GLN A 104 -8.85 3.87 10.86
N PHE A 105 -8.76 3.83 9.52
CA PHE A 105 -7.59 4.35 8.80
C PHE A 105 -7.97 5.48 7.86
N ASP A 106 -7.34 6.63 8.02
CA ASP A 106 -7.49 7.76 7.10
C ASP A 106 -6.93 7.42 5.72
N VAL A 107 -5.76 6.78 5.72
CA VAL A 107 -5.01 6.40 4.52
C VAL A 107 -4.77 4.89 4.47
N ILE A 108 -5.05 4.26 3.32
CA ILE A 108 -4.69 2.86 3.07
C ILE A 108 -3.74 2.73 1.87
N LEU A 109 -2.66 1.98 2.05
CA LEU A 109 -1.76 1.55 0.99
C LEU A 109 -1.96 0.05 0.70
N ALA A 110 -2.13 -0.28 -0.57
CA ALA A 110 -2.12 -1.65 -1.07
C ALA A 110 -1.26 -1.72 -2.34
N LEU A 111 0.05 -1.66 -2.15
CA LEU A 111 1.02 -1.54 -3.25
C LEU A 111 1.48 -2.91 -3.75
N SER A 112 1.02 -3.32 -4.93
CA SER A 112 1.39 -4.61 -5.53
C SER A 112 1.08 -5.83 -4.64
N ILE A 113 -0.05 -5.79 -3.92
CA ILE A 113 -0.42 -6.83 -2.96
C ILE A 113 -1.75 -7.53 -3.28
N LEU A 114 -2.71 -6.84 -3.91
CA LEU A 114 -4.08 -7.33 -4.08
C LEU A 114 -4.16 -8.69 -4.82
N HIS A 115 -3.26 -8.93 -5.78
CA HIS A 115 -3.19 -10.18 -6.55
C HIS A 115 -2.79 -11.42 -5.72
N HIS A 116 -2.36 -11.23 -4.46
CA HIS A 116 -2.09 -12.31 -3.51
C HIS A 116 -3.34 -12.79 -2.76
N PHE A 117 -4.45 -12.07 -2.85
CA PHE A 117 -5.74 -12.44 -2.25
C PHE A 117 -6.64 -13.12 -3.27
N GLU A 118 -7.28 -14.22 -2.86
CA GLU A 118 -8.27 -14.90 -3.70
C GLU A 118 -9.56 -14.08 -3.73
N ASP A 119 -10.00 -13.59 -2.56
CA ASP A 119 -11.18 -12.75 -2.36
C ASP A 119 -10.85 -11.26 -2.51
N TYR A 120 -10.10 -10.90 -3.57
CA TYR A 120 -9.64 -9.52 -3.77
C TYR A 120 -10.80 -8.52 -3.92
N ASP A 121 -11.95 -8.94 -4.46
CA ASP A 121 -13.12 -8.08 -4.64
C ASP A 121 -13.69 -7.62 -3.28
N GLU A 122 -13.79 -8.53 -2.31
CA GLU A 122 -14.22 -8.20 -0.95
C GLU A 122 -13.19 -7.28 -0.27
N LEU A 123 -11.89 -7.58 -0.39
CA LEU A 123 -10.84 -6.73 0.15
C LEU A 123 -10.90 -5.30 -0.41
N ILE A 124 -11.09 -5.15 -1.73
CA ILE A 124 -11.24 -3.83 -2.36
C ILE A 124 -12.46 -3.12 -1.78
N ASN A 125 -13.62 -3.77 -1.65
CA ASN A 125 -14.80 -3.13 -1.05
C ASN A 125 -14.53 -2.62 0.36
N ILE A 126 -13.95 -3.45 1.22
CA ILE A 126 -13.62 -3.08 2.61
C ILE A 126 -12.70 -1.86 2.65
N ILE A 127 -11.65 -1.83 1.82
CA ILE A 127 -10.71 -0.71 1.76
C ILE A 127 -11.45 0.59 1.41
N PHE A 128 -12.32 0.54 0.40
CA PHE A 128 -13.04 1.71 -0.09
C PHE A 128 -14.11 2.23 0.88
N GLU A 129 -14.78 1.34 1.61
CA GLU A 129 -15.82 1.72 2.58
C GLU A 129 -15.24 2.40 3.84
N ASN A 130 -13.97 2.13 4.17
CA ASN A 130 -13.40 2.44 5.48
C ASN A 130 -12.20 3.39 5.45
N SER A 131 -11.92 4.06 4.33
CA SER A 131 -10.81 5.02 4.24
C SER A 131 -11.14 6.24 3.40
N GLU A 132 -10.44 7.35 3.64
CA GLU A 132 -10.65 8.61 2.93
C GLU A 132 -9.72 8.72 1.71
N LEU A 133 -8.48 8.25 1.86
CA LEU A 133 -7.46 8.30 0.83
C LEU A 133 -6.82 6.93 0.63
N ILE A 134 -6.81 6.46 -0.61
CA ILE A 134 -6.35 5.11 -0.95
C ILE A 134 -5.28 5.20 -2.02
N PHE A 135 -4.19 4.49 -1.82
CA PHE A 135 -3.17 4.28 -2.84
C PHE A 135 -3.05 2.79 -3.16
N ILE A 136 -3.34 2.44 -4.41
CA ILE A 136 -3.23 1.06 -4.89
C ILE A 136 -2.25 1.05 -6.05
N GLU A 137 -1.36 0.08 -6.04
CA GLU A 137 -0.58 -0.25 -7.22
C GLU A 137 -0.99 -1.63 -7.72
N ALA A 138 -1.68 -1.65 -8.85
CA ALA A 138 -2.17 -2.88 -9.44
C ALA A 138 -1.11 -3.53 -10.34
N SER A 139 -1.18 -4.86 -10.50
CA SER A 139 -0.35 -5.54 -11.50
C SER A 139 -0.72 -5.07 -12.91
N ALA A 140 0.26 -5.02 -13.81
CA ALA A 140 0.00 -4.64 -15.20
C ALA A 140 -0.79 -5.74 -15.91
N LEU A 141 -1.66 -5.38 -16.85
CA LEU A 141 -2.47 -6.35 -17.60
C LEU A 141 -1.60 -7.30 -18.42
N GLU A 142 -0.45 -6.83 -18.90
CA GLU A 142 0.56 -7.60 -19.62
C GLU A 142 1.17 -8.71 -18.75
N GLU A 143 1.20 -8.55 -17.42
CA GLU A 143 1.64 -9.62 -16.51
C GLU A 143 0.67 -10.80 -16.51
N ALA A 144 -0.62 -10.54 -16.75
CA ALA A 144 -1.67 -11.55 -16.90
C ALA A 144 -1.51 -12.35 -18.19
N GLU A 145 -1.12 -11.69 -19.29
CA GLU A 145 -0.84 -12.32 -20.57
C GLU A 145 0.37 -13.28 -20.47
N GLY A 146 1.34 -12.94 -19.62
CA GLY A 146 2.43 -13.81 -19.21
C GLY A 146 2.05 -14.93 -18.20
N GLY A 147 0.77 -15.26 -18.06
CA GLY A 147 0.26 -16.40 -17.29
C GLY A 147 0.18 -16.22 -15.76
N TYR A 148 0.49 -15.04 -15.23
CA TYR A 148 0.51 -14.82 -13.78
C TYR A 148 -0.83 -14.33 -13.26
N ASN A 149 -1.53 -15.17 -12.49
CA ASN A 149 -2.80 -14.83 -11.83
C ASN A 149 -3.80 -14.13 -12.77
N SER A 150 -3.88 -14.59 -14.02
CA SER A 150 -4.42 -13.79 -15.12
C SER A 150 -5.87 -13.36 -14.94
N SER A 151 -6.72 -14.22 -14.38
CA SER A 151 -8.11 -13.89 -14.03
C SER A 151 -8.18 -12.82 -12.93
N ARG A 152 -7.37 -12.95 -11.87
CA ARG A 152 -7.33 -12.01 -10.74
C ARG A 152 -6.82 -10.64 -11.17
N VAL A 153 -5.75 -10.59 -11.95
CA VAL A 153 -5.19 -9.30 -12.44
C VAL A 153 -6.23 -8.53 -13.25
N LYS A 154 -6.94 -9.21 -14.18
CA LYS A 154 -8.02 -8.60 -14.95
C LYS A 154 -9.19 -8.16 -14.08
N GLY A 155 -9.62 -9.00 -13.15
CA GLY A 155 -10.70 -8.68 -12.20
C GLY A 155 -10.39 -7.47 -11.33
N ILE A 156 -9.20 -7.42 -10.75
CA ILE A 156 -8.71 -6.28 -9.95
C ILE A 156 -8.71 -5.01 -10.80
N MET A 157 -8.10 -5.03 -11.99
CA MET A 157 -8.02 -3.84 -12.86
C MET A 157 -9.41 -3.33 -13.24
N ASN A 158 -10.33 -4.22 -13.66
CA ASN A 158 -11.70 -3.84 -13.98
C ASN A 158 -12.43 -3.20 -12.78
N ASN A 159 -12.28 -3.78 -11.58
CA ASN A 159 -12.90 -3.24 -10.36
C ASN A 159 -12.36 -1.83 -10.04
N LEU A 160 -11.04 -1.67 -10.10
CA LEU A 160 -10.39 -0.39 -9.82
C LEU A 160 -10.76 0.68 -10.85
N GLU A 161 -10.78 0.36 -12.14
CA GLU A 161 -11.14 1.31 -13.21
C GLU A 161 -12.57 1.83 -13.09
N LEU A 162 -13.52 0.98 -12.67
CA LEU A 162 -14.91 1.40 -12.41
C LEU A 162 -15.01 2.47 -11.31
N ARG A 163 -14.04 2.52 -10.41
CA ARG A 163 -13.92 3.52 -9.33
C ARG A 163 -13.20 4.79 -9.76
N LYS A 164 -12.88 4.93 -11.05
CA LYS A 164 -12.31 6.13 -11.69
C LYS A 164 -11.07 6.65 -10.97
N PRO A 165 -9.97 5.87 -10.95
CA PRO A 165 -8.74 6.27 -10.28
C PRO A 165 -8.13 7.52 -10.92
N GLU A 166 -7.42 8.30 -10.11
CA GLU A 166 -6.38 9.17 -10.62
C GLU A 166 -5.09 8.35 -10.73
N ILE A 167 -4.53 8.23 -11.95
CA ILE A 167 -3.23 7.57 -12.14
C ILE A 167 -2.12 8.57 -11.85
N LEU A 168 -1.33 8.32 -10.82
CA LEU A 168 -0.24 9.21 -10.41
C LEU A 168 1.02 9.00 -11.25
N THR A 169 1.35 7.75 -11.54
CA THR A 169 2.51 7.34 -12.35
C THR A 169 2.37 5.88 -12.77
N TYR A 170 3.29 5.42 -13.63
CA TYR A 170 3.44 4.03 -14.03
C TYR A 170 4.84 3.53 -13.64
N THR A 171 4.93 2.36 -13.03
CA THR A 171 6.18 1.83 -12.50
C THR A 171 6.55 0.51 -13.15
N ASN A 172 7.83 0.32 -13.43
CA ASN A 172 8.29 -0.94 -14.00
C ASN A 172 8.12 -2.09 -12.99
N ASN A 173 7.68 -3.25 -13.47
CA ASN A 173 7.73 -4.48 -12.70
C ASN A 173 9.02 -5.27 -12.97
N LEU A 174 9.35 -6.19 -12.07
CA LEU A 174 10.57 -7.01 -12.18
C LEU A 174 10.52 -8.04 -13.32
N ARG A 175 9.36 -8.24 -13.95
CA ARG A 175 9.18 -9.18 -15.07
C ARG A 175 9.36 -8.49 -16.42
N ASN A 176 9.51 -7.16 -16.47
CA ASN A 176 9.52 -6.35 -17.69
C ASN A 176 8.28 -6.60 -18.58
N LEU A 177 7.12 -6.83 -17.96
CA LEU A 177 5.85 -7.07 -18.66
C LEU A 177 4.87 -5.94 -18.37
N GLY A 178 4.91 -4.87 -19.18
CA GLY A 178 4.10 -3.68 -18.94
C GLY A 178 4.54 -2.87 -17.71
N ALA A 179 3.83 -1.78 -17.44
CA ALA A 179 4.07 -0.93 -16.28
C ALA A 179 2.86 -0.94 -15.35
N ARG A 180 3.11 -1.04 -14.04
CA ARG A 180 2.08 -1.07 -13.01
C ARG A 180 1.58 0.35 -12.73
N PRO A 181 0.27 0.63 -12.84
CA PRO A 181 -0.26 1.93 -12.47
C PRO A 181 -0.23 2.11 -10.95
N LEU A 182 0.34 3.23 -10.48
CA LEU A 182 0.11 3.73 -9.13
C LEU A 182 -1.14 4.62 -9.16
N MET A 183 -2.20 4.16 -8.50
CA MET A 183 -3.52 4.77 -8.50
C MET A 183 -3.80 5.44 -7.16
N LYS A 184 -4.45 6.59 -7.21
CA LYS A 184 -5.05 7.27 -6.07
C LYS A 184 -6.57 7.25 -6.19
N PHE A 185 -7.23 7.06 -5.04
CA PHE A 185 -8.66 7.27 -4.89
C PHE A 185 -8.91 8.15 -3.67
N SER A 186 -9.86 9.06 -3.78
CA SER A 186 -10.32 9.90 -2.68
C SER A 186 -11.82 9.67 -2.51
N GLN A 187 -12.24 9.34 -1.29
CA GLN A 187 -13.66 9.19 -0.95
C GLN A 187 -14.15 10.51 -0.35
N SER A 188 -15.32 10.99 -0.81
CA SER A 188 -15.98 12.07 -0.09
C SER A 188 -16.61 11.51 1.20
N PRO A 189 -16.71 12.29 2.28
CA PRO A 189 -17.46 11.86 3.48
C PRO A 189 -18.90 11.43 3.18
N ASN A 190 -19.49 11.94 2.07
CA ASN A 190 -20.83 11.61 1.60
C ASN A 190 -20.92 10.28 0.81
N ASP A 191 -19.79 9.64 0.49
CA ASP A 191 -19.74 8.36 -0.24
C ASP A 191 -19.79 7.15 0.73
N LYS A 192 -19.73 7.40 2.05
CA LYS A 192 -19.95 6.41 3.10
C LYS A 192 -21.46 6.29 3.35
N GLY A 193 -22.14 5.50 2.52
CA GLY A 193 -23.57 5.21 2.61
C GLY A 193 -23.99 4.53 3.91
#